data_AF-A0A950G8Z8-F1
#
_entry.id   AF-A0A950G8Z8-F1
#
_cell.length_a   1.000
_cell.length_b   1.000
_cell.length_c   1.000
_cell.angle_alpha   90.00
_cell.angle_beta   90.00
_cell.angle_gamma   90.00
#
_symmetry.space_group_name_H-M   'P 1'
#
loop_
_entity.id
_entity.type
_entity.pdbx_description
1 polymer ?
#
loop_
_entity_poly.entity_id
_entity_poly.type
_entity_poly.pdbx_seq_one_letter_code
_entity_poly.pdbx_strand_id
1 'polypeptide(L)'
;MLAVAAILWIAIHTGIAGTGLRGTLVRRLGERGFRALFSLLSIAAITFLVVTFNHSATTKLWDTPTWLRWLLALIMLGALVLFVGSVTVRNPTMLGTETSTDAQARGILRV
;
A
#
# COMPACT_ATOMS: atom_id res chain seq x y z
N MET A 1 -3.85 22.15 -7.37
CA MET A 1 -2.91 21.52 -6.40
C MET A 1 -3.18 20.04 -6.21
N LEU A 2 -4.43 19.59 -6.10
CA LEU A 2 -4.77 18.17 -5.94
C LEU A 2 -4.15 17.25 -7.02
N ALA A 3 -4.27 17.59 -8.31
CA ALA A 3 -3.69 16.78 -9.39
C ALA A 3 -2.16 16.63 -9.26
N VAL A 4 -1.47 17.70 -8.85
CA VAL A 4 -0.01 17.66 -8.60
C VAL A 4 0.31 16.74 -7.43
N ALA A 5 -0.44 16.84 -6.32
CA ALA A 5 -0.27 15.95 -5.17
C ALA A 5 -0.52 14.48 -5.55
N ALA A 6 -1.52 14.21 -6.40
CA ALA A 6 -1.85 12.86 -6.85
C ALA A 6 -0.74 12.29 -7.74
N ILE A 7 -0.28 13.07 -8.72
CA ILE A 7 0.83 12.67 -9.60
C ILE A 7 2.11 12.44 -8.78
N LEU A 8 2.42 13.32 -7.84
CA LEU A 8 3.57 13.20 -6.95
C LEU A 8 3.50 11.91 -6.12
N TRP A 9 2.35 11.61 -5.54
CA TRP A 9 2.15 10.40 -4.77
C TRP A 9 2.32 9.14 -5.64
N ILE A 10 1.74 9.09 -6.83
CA ILE A 10 1.90 7.96 -7.77
C ILE A 10 3.37 7.80 -8.20
N ALA A 11 4.03 8.90 -8.55
CA ALA A 11 5.42 8.90 -9.01
C ALA A 11 6.36 8.38 -7.92
N ILE A 12 6.17 8.83 -6.67
CA ILE A 12 6.96 8.36 -5.53
C ILE A 12 6.63 6.90 -5.23
N HIS A 13 5.35 6.58 -5.02
CA HIS A 13 4.95 5.30 -4.46
C HIS A 13 5.11 4.15 -5.47
N THR A 14 4.59 4.31 -6.68
CA THR A 14 4.66 3.28 -7.73
C THR A 14 5.94 3.40 -8.54
N GLY A 15 6.35 4.63 -8.88
CA GLY A 15 7.51 4.87 -9.73
C GLY A 15 8.83 4.50 -9.04
N ILE A 16 9.05 4.89 -7.78
CA ILE A 16 10.33 4.60 -7.11
C ILE A 16 10.39 3.14 -6.62
N ALA A 17 9.28 2.59 -6.14
CA ALA A 17 9.26 1.21 -5.63
C ALA A 17 9.30 0.15 -6.75
N GLY A 18 8.62 0.40 -7.88
CA GLY A 18 8.41 -0.59 -8.94
C GLY A 18 9.46 -0.58 -10.07
N THR A 19 10.38 0.39 -10.09
CA THR A 19 11.37 0.52 -11.18
C THR A 19 12.80 0.18 -10.73
N GLY A 20 13.70 -0.01 -11.70
CA GLY A 20 15.13 -0.25 -11.46
C GLY A 20 15.85 0.84 -10.64
N LEU A 21 15.18 1.99 -10.41
CA LEU A 21 15.66 3.07 -9.54
C LEU A 21 15.88 2.61 -8.10
N ARG A 22 15.01 1.70 -7.60
CA ARG A 22 15.19 1.07 -6.28
C ARG A 22 16.56 0.42 -6.17
N GLY A 23 16.97 -0.35 -7.19
CA GLY A 23 18.26 -1.06 -7.17
C GLY A 23 19.47 -0.12 -7.10
N THR A 24 19.39 1.06 -7.69
CA THR A 24 20.47 2.08 -7.60
C THR A 24 20.47 2.77 -6.23
N LEU A 25 19.30 3.09 -5.69
CA LEU A 25 19.16 3.74 -4.38
C LEU A 25 19.55 2.79 -3.24
N VAL A 26 19.11 1.53 -3.29
CA VAL A 26 19.47 0.47 -2.33
C VAL A 26 20.98 0.23 -2.35
N ARG A 27 21.64 0.22 -3.50
CA ARG A 27 23.10 0.08 -3.59
C ARG A 27 23.87 1.18 -2.87
N ARG A 28 23.30 2.39 -2.74
CA ARG A 28 23.93 3.53 -2.06
C ARG A 28 23.56 3.65 -0.58
N LEU A 29 22.30 3.39 -0.23
CA LEU A 29 21.76 3.61 1.12
C LEU A 29 21.63 2.31 1.95
N GLY A 30 21.77 1.15 1.32
CA GLY A 30 21.40 -0.14 1.89
C GLY A 30 19.87 -0.34 1.94
N GLU A 31 19.47 -1.60 2.09
CA GLU A 31 18.06 -2.02 2.07
C GLU A 31 17.24 -1.38 3.21
N ARG A 32 17.84 -1.24 4.40
CA ARG A 32 17.17 -0.62 5.55
C ARG A 32 17.04 0.90 5.40
N GLY A 33 18.09 1.56 4.91
CA GLY A 33 18.09 3.02 4.71
C GLY A 33 17.09 3.44 3.63
N PHE A 34 17.05 2.71 2.51
CA PHE A 34 16.04 2.92 1.46
C PHE A 34 14.62 2.75 2.00
N ARG A 35 14.33 1.66 2.74
CA ARG A 35 12.99 1.42 3.31
C ARG A 35 12.52 2.52 4.24
N ALA A 36 13.38 3.00 5.13
CA ALA A 36 13.03 4.08 6.05
C ALA A 36 12.74 5.38 5.29
N LEU A 37 13.64 5.79 4.39
CA LEU A 37 13.48 7.01 3.61
C LEU A 37 12.24 6.95 2.70
N PHE A 38 12.04 5.82 2.01
CA PHE A 38 10.90 5.60 1.14
C PHE A 38 9.57 5.65 1.91
N SER A 39 9.53 5.05 3.11
CA SER A 39 8.36 5.09 3.99
C SER A 39 8.02 6.52 4.41
N LEU A 40 9.02 7.28 4.88
CA LEU A 40 8.84 8.68 5.26
C LEU A 40 8.36 9.53 4.09
N LEU A 41 8.98 9.37 2.92
CA LEU A 41 8.61 10.09 1.70
C LEU A 41 7.18 9.76 1.25
N SER A 42 6.80 8.48 1.32
CA SER A 42 5.44 8.03 0.99
C SER A 42 4.41 8.61 1.96
N ILE A 43 4.71 8.62 3.27
CA ILE A 43 3.84 9.22 4.30
C ILE A 43 3.67 10.73 4.06
N ALA A 44 4.76 11.44 3.76
CA ALA A 44 4.69 12.87 3.47
C ALA A 44 3.84 13.16 2.21
N ALA A 45 4.06 12.39 1.13
CA ALA A 45 3.32 12.55 -0.11
C ALA A 45 1.82 12.27 0.06
N ILE A 46 1.45 11.19 0.77
CA ILE A 46 0.03 10.88 0.99
C ILE A 46 -0.63 11.88 1.92
N THR A 47 0.08 12.38 2.94
CA THR A 47 -0.44 13.43 3.82
C THR A 47 -0.73 14.71 3.03
N PHE A 48 0.19 15.11 2.15
CA PHE A 48 -0.01 16.25 1.27
C PHE A 48 -1.22 16.06 0.33
N LEU A 49 -1.39 14.85 -0.21
CA LEU A 49 -2.55 14.50 -1.02
C LEU A 49 -3.87 14.63 -0.23
N VAL A 50 -3.92 14.10 1.00
CA VAL A 50 -5.10 14.19 1.87
C VAL A 50 -5.43 15.64 2.20
N VAL A 51 -4.43 16.46 2.58
CA VAL A 51 -4.64 17.87 2.90
C VAL A 51 -5.17 18.64 1.69
N THR A 52 -4.62 18.41 0.50
CA THR A 52 -5.08 19.08 -0.72
C THR A 52 -6.45 18.60 -1.18
N PHE A 53 -6.79 17.33 -0.95
CA PHE A 53 -8.12 16.78 -1.22
C PHE A 53 -9.18 17.41 -0.31
N ASN A 54 -8.91 17.52 0.99
CA ASN A 54 -9.83 18.12 1.96
C ASN A 54 -10.11 19.62 1.69
N HIS A 55 -9.14 20.33 1.11
CA HIS A 55 -9.34 21.73 0.69
C HIS A 55 -9.97 21.87 -0.70
N SER A 56 -10.15 20.79 -1.44
CA SER A 56 -10.74 20.85 -2.78
C SER A 56 -12.27 20.87 -2.71
N ALA A 57 -12.88 21.66 -3.58
CA ALA A 57 -14.33 21.67 -3.74
C ALA A 57 -14.81 20.28 -4.17
N THR A 58 -15.61 19.64 -3.34
CA THR A 58 -16.12 18.29 -3.56
C THR A 58 -17.57 18.35 -4.03
N THR A 59 -17.85 17.83 -5.22
CA THR A 59 -19.22 17.66 -5.72
C THR A 59 -19.69 16.26 -5.42
N LYS A 60 -20.90 16.14 -4.87
CA LYS A 60 -21.54 14.84 -4.60
C LYS A 60 -21.84 14.15 -5.93
N LEU A 61 -21.14 13.06 -6.22
CA LEU A 61 -21.25 12.35 -7.49
C LEU A 61 -22.33 11.25 -7.47
N TRP A 62 -22.59 10.64 -6.31
CA TRP A 62 -23.58 9.60 -6.13
C TRP A 62 -24.03 9.50 -4.66
N ASP A 63 -25.22 8.91 -4.45
CA ASP A 63 -25.78 8.63 -3.12
C ASP A 63 -25.64 7.15 -2.79
N THR A 64 -25.13 6.85 -1.60
CA THR A 64 -24.93 5.47 -1.15
C THR A 64 -26.19 4.95 -0.43
N PRO A 65 -26.86 3.90 -0.94
CA PRO A 65 -28.01 3.29 -0.27
C PRO A 65 -27.62 2.68 1.08
N THR A 66 -28.48 2.76 2.09
CA THR A 66 -28.17 2.28 3.44
C THR A 66 -27.87 0.78 3.50
N TRP A 67 -28.56 -0.04 2.69
CA TRP A 67 -28.33 -1.49 2.64
C TRP A 67 -26.92 -1.85 2.17
N LEU A 68 -26.31 -1.02 1.32
CA LEU A 68 -24.98 -1.24 0.78
C LEU A 68 -23.93 -1.22 1.91
N ARG A 69 -24.15 -0.45 2.98
CA ARG A 69 -23.26 -0.44 4.16
C ARG A 69 -23.13 -1.83 4.81
N TRP A 70 -24.23 -2.55 4.93
CA TRP A 70 -24.24 -3.89 5.52
C TRP A 70 -23.59 -4.92 4.59
N LEU A 71 -23.83 -4.80 3.28
CA LEU A 71 -23.14 -5.64 2.30
C LEU A 71 -21.63 -5.42 2.35
N LEU A 72 -21.15 -4.17 2.38
CA LEU A 72 -19.72 -3.88 2.50
C LEU A 72 -19.15 -4.38 3.83
N ALA A 73 -19.88 -4.26 4.94
CA ALA A 73 -19.43 -4.79 6.22
C ALA A 73 -19.24 -6.32 6.17
N LEU A 74 -20.15 -7.05 5.53
CA LEU A 74 -20.03 -8.49 5.33
C LEU A 74 -18.83 -8.86 4.44
N ILE A 75 -18.61 -8.11 3.35
CA ILE A 75 -17.44 -8.31 2.47
C ILE A 75 -16.14 -8.01 3.23
N MET A 76 -16.12 -6.97 4.07
CA MET A 76 -14.96 -6.60 4.88
C MET A 76 -14.59 -7.71 5.87
N LEU A 77 -15.56 -8.46 6.42
CA LEU A 77 -15.26 -9.63 7.26
C LEU A 77 -14.45 -10.68 6.49
N GLY A 78 -14.81 -10.96 5.24
CA GLY A 78 -14.03 -11.86 4.38
C GLY A 78 -12.61 -11.32 4.14
N ALA A 79 -12.48 -10.01 3.87
CA ALA A 79 -11.17 -9.36 3.71
C ALA A 79 -10.31 -9.47 4.98
N LEU A 80 -10.89 -9.33 6.17
CA LEU A 80 -10.18 -9.48 7.45
C LEU A 80 -9.70 -10.92 7.67
N VAL A 81 -10.49 -11.93 7.31
CA VAL A 81 -10.05 -13.33 7.37
C VAL A 81 -8.85 -13.57 6.46
N LEU A 82 -8.90 -13.06 5.21
CA LEU A 82 -7.78 -13.13 4.28
C LEU A 82 -6.55 -12.38 4.79
N PHE A 83 -6.76 -11.20 5.39
CA PHE A 83 -5.70 -10.40 5.98
C PHE A 83 -5.00 -11.15 7.13
N VAL A 84 -5.78 -11.71 8.07
CA VAL A 84 -5.26 -12.54 9.17
C VAL A 84 -4.47 -13.74 8.62
N GLY A 85 -5.00 -14.42 7.60
CA GLY A 85 -4.28 -15.51 6.94
C GLY A 85 -2.95 -15.07 6.33
N SER A 86 -2.92 -13.88 5.73
CA SER A 86 -1.73 -13.29 5.10
C SER A 86 -0.63 -12.93 6.10
N VAL A 87 -0.99 -12.47 7.31
CA VAL A 87 -0.02 -12.06 8.34
C VAL A 87 0.37 -13.20 9.29
N THR A 88 -0.48 -14.22 9.44
CA THR A 88 -0.23 -15.35 10.36
C THR A 88 0.66 -16.42 9.72
N VAL A 89 0.57 -16.60 8.40
CA VAL A 89 1.43 -17.53 7.65
C VAL A 89 2.59 -16.74 7.05
N ARG A 90 3.80 -17.34 6.99
CA ARG A 90 4.94 -16.72 6.28
C ARG A 90 4.54 -16.48 4.81
N ASN A 91 4.43 -15.21 4.46
CA ASN A 91 4.07 -14.75 3.13
C ASN A 91 5.34 -14.21 2.45
N PRO A 92 5.68 -14.66 1.23
CA PRO A 92 6.86 -14.19 0.50
C PRO A 92 6.86 -12.67 0.25
N THR A 93 5.70 -12.01 0.32
CA THR A 93 5.58 -10.55 0.20
C THR A 93 5.68 -9.79 1.54
N MET A 94 5.82 -10.50 2.67
CA MET A 94 5.91 -9.89 4.00
C MET A 94 7.30 -9.28 4.23
N LEU A 95 7.33 -8.03 4.69
CA LEU A 95 8.56 -7.28 4.94
C LEU A 95 9.50 -8.03 5.90
N GLY A 96 10.75 -8.21 5.50
CA GLY A 96 11.77 -8.92 6.30
C GLY A 96 11.85 -10.44 6.08
N THR A 97 11.04 -11.00 5.19
CA THR A 97 11.05 -12.44 4.83
C THR A 97 11.98 -12.74 3.64
N GLU A 98 12.70 -11.73 3.15
CA GLU A 98 13.53 -11.74 1.93
C GLU A 98 14.67 -12.77 1.96
N THR A 99 15.06 -13.26 3.14
CA THR A 99 16.14 -14.24 3.33
C THR A 99 15.68 -15.70 3.34
N SER A 100 14.37 -15.95 3.36
CA SER A 100 13.81 -17.32 3.38
C SER A 100 13.14 -17.64 2.05
N THR A 101 13.95 -17.82 1.00
CA THR A 101 13.52 -18.34 -0.31
C THR A 101 12.92 -19.76 -0.23
N ASP A 102 13.14 -20.46 0.89
CA ASP A 102 12.74 -21.84 1.11
C ASP A 102 11.39 -21.99 1.87
N ALA A 103 10.67 -20.88 2.08
CA ALA A 103 9.34 -20.92 2.69
C ALA A 103 8.32 -21.46 1.68
N GLN A 104 8.25 -22.79 1.55
CA GLN A 104 7.27 -23.48 0.73
C GLN A 104 5.86 -22.94 1.05
N ALA A 105 5.13 -22.52 0.01
CA ALA A 105 3.77 -21.99 0.17
C ALA A 105 2.88 -23.07 0.82
N ARG A 106 2.32 -22.75 1.99
CA ARG A 106 1.47 -23.67 2.78
C ARG A 106 0.08 -23.07 3.00
N GLY A 107 -0.93 -23.93 3.07
CA GLY A 107 -2.31 -23.54 3.32
C GLY A 107 -2.90 -22.72 2.17
N ILE A 108 -3.54 -21.59 2.51
CA ILE A 108 -4.22 -20.69 1.56
C ILE A 108 -3.28 -20.11 0.49
N LEU A 109 -1.97 -19.99 0.76
CA LEU A 109 -0.99 -19.43 -0.17
C LEU A 109 -0.54 -20.42 -1.26
N ARG A 110 -0.93 -21.70 -1.18
CA ARG A 110 -0.56 -22.74 -2.15
C ARG A 110 -1.56 -22.89 -3.31
N VAL A 111 -2.79 -22.42 -3.13
CA VAL A 111 -3.90 -22.64 -4.08
C VAL A 111 -3.68 -21.88 -5.37
#